data_AF-A0A968JLE2-F1
#
_entry.id   AF-A0A968JLE2-F1
#
_cell.length_a   1.000
_cell.length_b   1.000
_cell.length_c   1.000
_cell.angle_alpha   90.00
_cell.angle_beta   90.00
_cell.angle_gamma   90.00
#
_symmetry.space_group_name_H-M   'P 1'
#
loop_
_entity.id
_entity.type
_entity.pdbx_description
1 polymer ?
#
loop_
_entity_poly.entity_id
_entity_poly.type
_entity_poly.pdbx_seq_one_letter_code
_entity_poly.pdbx_strand_id
1 'polypeptide(L)'
;MKISGNTINVKFETIIDAKIHDVFPLTCPVMEYKWTNGWKCELIHCPNGYVELGCEFREIMTAPVLMGNIWGKTTWTCIKNDIVNFHRHFELKNRISTSLLTIDMIPFEDSKTKISFEIIYNAISKRGELLIMKGLTNKLEFVLSMLAMELKYYFKHNRMISTSELTIFLNRADFLTFADKYKLVLNKFAMAMMRDNDKKRFLAGKPVTKIKG
;
A
#
# COMPACT_ATOMS: atom_id res chain seq x y z
N MET A 1 -20.71 -8.18 -22.54
CA MET A 1 -19.26 -7.88 -22.56
C MET A 1 -18.55 -8.94 -21.74
N LYS A 2 -17.83 -9.88 -22.37
CA LYS A 2 -17.05 -10.91 -21.66
C LYS A 2 -15.80 -10.23 -21.08
N ILE A 3 -15.76 -10.01 -19.78
CA ILE A 3 -14.50 -9.75 -19.07
C ILE A 3 -13.79 -11.10 -18.99
N SER A 4 -13.17 -11.54 -20.09
CA SER A 4 -12.30 -12.72 -20.09
C SER A 4 -10.92 -12.26 -19.65
N GLY A 5 -10.79 -12.05 -18.34
CA GLY A 5 -9.51 -11.74 -17.72
C GLY A 5 -9.63 -12.05 -16.23
N ASN A 6 -8.97 -13.12 -15.80
CA ASN A 6 -8.61 -13.30 -14.39
C ASN A 6 -7.53 -12.30 -13.95
N THR A 7 -7.03 -11.47 -14.87
CA THR A 7 -5.99 -10.48 -14.62
C THR A 7 -6.50 -9.08 -14.96
N ILE A 8 -6.17 -8.11 -14.12
CA ILE A 8 -6.30 -6.67 -14.42
C ILE A 8 -4.97 -5.97 -14.12
N ASN A 9 -4.70 -4.91 -14.87
CA ASN A 9 -3.55 -4.04 -14.64
C ASN A 9 -4.05 -2.61 -14.42
N VAL A 10 -3.59 -1.96 -13.36
CA VAL A 10 -3.94 -0.58 -13.00
C VAL A 10 -2.68 0.20 -12.72
N LYS A 11 -2.54 1.34 -13.37
CA LYS A 11 -1.40 2.25 -13.22
C LYS A 11 -1.86 3.64 -12.80
N PHE A 12 -1.13 4.25 -11.88
CA PHE A 12 -1.34 5.62 -11.42
C PHE A 12 0.00 6.35 -11.34
N GLU A 13 0.10 7.52 -11.98
CA GLU A 13 1.30 8.35 -11.95
C GLU A 13 1.02 9.69 -11.27
N THR A 14 2.02 10.21 -10.57
CA THR A 14 1.95 11.57 -10.03
C THR A 14 3.35 12.16 -9.86
N ILE A 15 3.40 13.47 -9.62
CA ILE A 15 4.59 14.17 -9.13
C ILE A 15 4.47 14.39 -7.61
N ILE A 16 5.56 14.19 -6.89
CA ILE A 16 5.73 14.52 -5.47
C ILE A 16 6.71 15.69 -5.37
N ASP A 17 6.37 16.73 -4.60
CA ASP A 17 7.20 17.91 -4.39
C ASP A 17 8.30 17.67 -3.35
N ALA A 18 9.18 16.71 -3.67
CA ALA A 18 10.35 16.33 -2.87
C ALA A 18 11.36 15.56 -3.73
N LYS A 19 12.62 15.56 -3.29
CA LYS A 19 13.71 14.85 -3.99
C LYS A 19 13.54 13.34 -3.87
N ILE A 20 13.97 12.62 -4.91
CA ILE A 20 13.79 11.17 -4.99
C ILE A 20 14.42 10.41 -3.82
N HIS A 21 15.54 10.90 -3.29
CA HIS A 21 16.21 10.33 -2.13
C HIS A 21 15.44 10.49 -0.82
N ASP A 22 14.51 11.45 -0.75
CA ASP A 22 13.60 11.62 0.38
C ASP A 22 12.34 10.77 0.20
N VAL A 23 11.84 10.65 -1.04
CA VAL A 23 10.61 9.91 -1.38
C VAL A 23 10.81 8.40 -1.37
N PHE A 24 11.87 7.89 -2.00
CA PHE A 24 12.07 6.46 -2.22
C PHE A 24 12.19 5.64 -0.92
N PRO A 25 12.86 6.12 0.15
CA PRO A 25 12.85 5.41 1.43
C PRO A 25 11.46 5.24 2.04
N LEU A 26 10.50 6.13 1.75
CA LEU A 26 9.15 6.09 2.33
C LEU A 26 8.27 4.96 1.80
N THR A 27 8.71 4.23 0.76
CA THR A 27 8.02 3.01 0.27
C THR A 27 8.52 1.72 0.96
N CYS A 28 9.27 1.88 2.05
CA CYS A 28 9.58 0.79 2.98
C CYS A 28 8.43 0.67 4.01
N PRO A 29 7.91 -0.55 4.29
CA PRO A 29 6.78 -0.73 5.20
C PRO A 29 7.03 -0.18 6.61
N VAL A 30 8.29 -0.12 7.06
CA VAL A 30 8.66 0.48 8.35
C VAL A 30 8.62 2.02 8.28
N MET A 31 9.06 2.59 7.16
CA MET A 31 9.04 4.05 6.94
C MET A 31 7.61 4.57 6.73
N GLU A 32 6.70 3.74 6.24
CA GLU A 32 5.27 4.03 6.14
C GLU A 32 4.61 4.35 7.48
N TYR A 33 5.18 3.92 8.62
CA TYR A 33 4.70 4.34 9.94
C TYR A 33 4.70 5.86 10.14
N LYS A 34 5.53 6.61 9.39
CA LYS A 34 5.64 8.06 9.49
C LYS A 34 4.51 8.81 8.80
N TRP A 35 3.92 8.25 7.75
CA TRP A 35 3.10 9.01 6.81
C TRP A 35 1.76 8.35 6.44
N THR A 36 1.65 7.03 6.51
CA THR A 36 0.43 6.30 6.13
C THR A 36 -0.53 6.19 7.32
N ASN A 37 -1.73 6.76 7.17
CA ASN A 37 -2.71 6.81 8.26
C ASN A 37 -3.21 5.42 8.66
N GLY A 38 -3.07 5.09 9.94
CA GLY A 38 -3.54 3.81 10.49
C GLY A 38 -2.69 2.60 10.07
N TRP A 39 -1.58 2.80 9.35
CA TRP A 39 -0.70 1.73 8.91
C TRP A 39 -0.12 0.94 10.07
N LYS A 40 -0.16 -0.39 9.92
CA LYS A 40 0.47 -1.38 10.79
C LYS A 40 0.84 -2.59 9.95
N CYS A 41 1.94 -3.24 10.26
CA CYS A 41 2.29 -4.50 9.64
C CYS A 41 2.93 -5.46 10.64
N GLU A 42 2.83 -6.75 10.34
CA GLU A 42 3.56 -7.84 10.98
C GLU A 42 4.81 -8.08 10.12
N LEU A 43 5.99 -7.64 10.59
CA LEU A 43 7.24 -7.93 9.89
C LEU A 43 7.59 -9.41 10.06
N ILE A 44 7.84 -10.11 8.95
CA ILE A 44 8.18 -11.54 8.92
C ILE A 44 9.65 -11.74 8.58
N HIS A 45 10.17 -10.94 7.65
CA HIS A 45 11.58 -10.90 7.33
C HIS A 45 11.97 -9.46 6.95
N CYS A 46 12.76 -8.80 7.79
CA CYS A 46 13.25 -7.43 7.57
C CYS A 46 14.44 -7.22 8.51
N PRO A 47 15.55 -7.95 8.33
CA PRO A 47 16.59 -8.10 9.35
C PRO A 47 17.26 -6.76 9.70
N ASN A 48 17.30 -5.83 8.74
CA ASN A 48 17.93 -4.53 8.94
C ASN A 48 16.93 -3.40 9.27
N GLY A 49 15.63 -3.68 9.31
CA GLY A 49 14.59 -2.66 9.57
C GLY A 49 14.34 -1.71 8.41
N TYR A 50 14.85 -2.03 7.23
CA TYR A 50 14.53 -1.40 5.96
C TYR A 50 14.26 -2.47 4.92
N VAL A 51 13.58 -2.07 3.84
CA VAL A 51 13.26 -2.99 2.76
C VAL A 51 14.50 -3.30 1.94
N GLU A 52 14.69 -4.59 1.73
CA GLU A 52 15.73 -5.21 0.92
C GLU A 52 15.10 -6.38 0.16
N LEU A 53 15.85 -6.96 -0.79
CA LEU A 53 15.38 -8.12 -1.52
C LEU A 53 15.02 -9.26 -0.55
N GLY A 54 13.83 -9.84 -0.70
CA GLY A 54 13.31 -10.89 0.17
C GLY A 54 12.63 -10.39 1.45
N CYS A 55 12.60 -9.07 1.70
CA CYS A 55 11.85 -8.51 2.82
C CYS A 55 10.37 -8.95 2.75
N GLU A 56 9.85 -9.55 3.82
CA GLU A 56 8.49 -10.05 3.92
C GLU A 56 7.74 -9.41 5.09
N PHE A 57 6.49 -9.01 4.86
CA PHE A 57 5.58 -8.54 5.91
C PHE A 57 4.13 -8.92 5.60
N ARG A 58 3.26 -8.86 6.61
CA ARG A 58 1.82 -9.06 6.47
C ARG A 58 1.04 -7.87 7.00
N GLU A 59 -0.08 -7.59 6.35
CA GLU A 59 -1.02 -6.56 6.77
C GLU A 59 -2.46 -6.98 6.44
N ILE A 60 -3.43 -6.26 7.02
CA ILE A 60 -4.87 -6.47 6.74
C ILE A 60 -5.54 -5.22 6.14
N MET A 61 -4.85 -4.10 6.05
CA MET A 61 -5.33 -2.83 5.51
C MET A 61 -5.84 -2.96 4.07
N THR A 62 -5.20 -3.76 3.23
CA THR A 62 -5.63 -3.96 1.83
C THR A 62 -6.81 -4.91 1.66
N ALA A 63 -7.22 -5.63 2.71
CA ALA A 63 -8.26 -6.64 2.64
C ALA A 63 -9.61 -6.17 2.06
N PRO A 64 -10.10 -4.95 2.37
CA PRO A 64 -11.37 -4.48 1.82
C PRO A 64 -11.37 -4.40 0.29
N VAL A 65 -10.21 -4.08 -0.28
CA VAL A 65 -10.06 -3.88 -1.73
C VAL A 65 -9.61 -5.19 -2.39
N LEU A 66 -8.51 -5.78 -1.95
CA LEU A 66 -7.93 -6.97 -2.60
C LEU A 66 -8.72 -8.26 -2.35
N MET A 67 -9.53 -8.30 -1.28
CA MET A 67 -10.28 -9.50 -0.88
C MET A 67 -11.78 -9.29 -0.63
N GLY A 68 -12.24 -8.04 -0.69
CA GLY A 68 -13.64 -7.69 -0.44
C GLY A 68 -14.10 -7.98 1.00
N ASN A 69 -13.20 -8.10 1.96
CA ASN A 69 -13.49 -8.40 3.37
C ASN A 69 -12.68 -7.51 4.33
N ILE A 70 -12.87 -7.66 5.65
CA ILE A 70 -12.30 -6.72 6.63
C ILE A 70 -10.96 -7.20 7.23
N TRP A 71 -10.69 -8.52 7.23
CA TRP A 71 -9.66 -9.15 8.07
C TRP A 71 -8.68 -10.07 7.31
N GLY A 72 -8.80 -10.17 6.00
CA GLY A 72 -7.90 -11.00 5.21
C GLY A 72 -6.46 -10.50 5.33
N LYS A 73 -5.52 -11.42 5.52
CA LYS A 73 -4.09 -11.08 5.49
C LYS A 73 -3.59 -11.11 4.05
N THR A 74 -2.83 -10.08 3.69
CA THR A 74 -2.00 -10.06 2.47
C THR A 74 -0.55 -10.16 2.92
N THR A 75 0.18 -11.14 2.38
CA THR A 75 1.63 -11.23 2.53
C THR A 75 2.27 -10.44 1.39
N TRP A 76 3.24 -9.61 1.74
CA TRP A 76 4.02 -8.79 0.83
C TRP A 76 5.46 -9.25 0.87
N THR A 77 6.04 -9.53 -0.29
CA THR A 77 7.44 -9.93 -0.43
C THR A 77 8.13 -8.99 -1.41
N CYS A 78 9.20 -8.33 -0.98
CA CYS A 78 10.01 -7.50 -1.87
C CYS A 78 10.79 -8.41 -2.84
N ILE A 79 10.45 -8.33 -4.12
CA ILE A 79 11.09 -9.13 -5.17
C ILE A 79 12.06 -8.31 -6.03
N LYS A 80 12.06 -6.99 -5.87
CA LYS A 80 13.04 -6.07 -6.46
C LYS A 80 13.23 -4.87 -5.55
N ASN A 81 14.49 -4.55 -5.25
CA ASN A 81 14.88 -3.32 -4.56
C ASN A 81 16.15 -2.78 -5.23
N ASP A 82 15.96 -1.94 -6.25
CA ASP A 82 17.03 -1.26 -6.97
C ASP A 82 17.09 0.18 -6.47
N ILE A 83 18.04 0.46 -5.58
CA ILE A 83 18.22 1.78 -4.98
C ILE A 83 18.94 2.76 -5.90
N VAL A 84 19.58 2.28 -6.97
CA VAL A 84 20.33 3.09 -7.93
C VAL A 84 19.38 3.66 -8.97
N ASN A 85 18.48 2.82 -9.49
CA ASN A 85 17.48 3.22 -10.48
C ASN A 85 16.09 3.49 -9.87
N PHE A 86 15.97 3.42 -8.55
CA PHE A 86 14.74 3.70 -7.78
C PHE A 86 13.53 2.85 -8.19
N HIS A 87 13.76 1.54 -8.32
CA HIS A 87 12.70 0.56 -8.54
C HIS A 87 12.45 -0.27 -7.29
N ARG A 88 11.19 -0.35 -6.85
CA ARG A 88 10.79 -1.23 -5.75
C ARG A 88 9.53 -2.00 -6.09
N HIS A 89 9.66 -3.32 -6.15
CA HIS A 89 8.56 -4.20 -6.54
C HIS A 89 8.24 -5.19 -5.44
N PHE A 90 6.95 -5.42 -5.21
CA PHE A 90 6.43 -6.35 -4.24
C PHE A 90 5.52 -7.37 -4.90
N GLU A 91 5.75 -8.65 -4.58
CA GLU A 91 4.74 -9.68 -4.78
C GLU A 91 3.76 -9.64 -3.59
N LEU A 92 2.46 -9.64 -3.89
CA LEU A 92 1.39 -9.71 -2.91
C LEU A 92 0.67 -11.04 -3.07
N LYS A 93 0.52 -11.78 -1.98
CA LYS A 93 -0.18 -13.05 -1.94
C LYS A 93 -1.27 -13.06 -0.89
N ASN A 94 -2.45 -13.51 -1.27
CA ASN A 94 -3.56 -13.79 -0.36
C ASN A 94 -4.37 -14.99 -0.86
N ARG A 95 -5.45 -15.34 -0.14
CA ARG A 95 -6.25 -16.55 -0.44
C ARG A 95 -6.97 -16.53 -1.79
N ILE A 96 -7.11 -15.37 -2.42
CA ILE A 96 -7.94 -15.25 -3.64
C ILE A 96 -7.19 -14.67 -4.84
N SER A 97 -5.97 -14.16 -4.64
CA SER A 97 -5.18 -13.51 -5.68
C SER A 97 -3.67 -13.58 -5.43
N THR A 98 -2.92 -13.50 -6.52
CA THR A 98 -1.52 -13.07 -6.53
C THR A 98 -1.46 -11.72 -7.23
N SER A 99 -0.62 -10.81 -6.77
CA SER A 99 -0.46 -9.50 -7.41
C SER A 99 0.99 -9.06 -7.42
N LEU A 100 1.33 -8.18 -8.36
CA LEU A 100 2.61 -7.50 -8.40
C LEU A 100 2.33 -6.01 -8.26
N LEU A 101 2.86 -5.37 -7.21
CA LEU A 101 2.93 -3.92 -7.12
C LEU A 101 4.32 -3.47 -7.55
N THR A 102 4.40 -2.63 -8.57
CA THR A 102 5.62 -1.93 -8.96
C THR A 102 5.54 -0.47 -8.51
N ILE A 103 6.63 0.01 -7.94
CA ILE A 103 6.82 1.41 -7.56
C ILE A 103 8.13 1.88 -8.18
N ASP A 104 8.00 2.68 -9.23
CA ASP A 104 9.13 3.20 -9.98
C ASP A 104 9.16 4.72 -9.88
N MET A 105 10.34 5.28 -9.65
CA MET A 105 10.53 6.72 -9.49
C MET A 105 11.62 7.23 -10.41
N ILE A 106 11.43 8.44 -10.92
CA ILE A 106 12.47 9.17 -11.63
C ILE A 106 12.57 10.60 -11.07
N PRO A 107 13.78 11.18 -11.01
CA PRO A 107 13.92 12.61 -10.77
C PRO A 107 13.08 13.39 -11.77
N PHE A 108 12.40 14.44 -11.31
CA PHE A 108 11.58 15.29 -12.16
C PHE A 108 11.74 16.73 -11.71
N GLU A 109 12.36 17.58 -12.53
CA GLU A 109 12.83 18.91 -12.08
C GLU A 109 13.81 18.80 -10.89
N ASP A 110 14.57 19.86 -10.58
CA ASP A 110 15.69 19.77 -9.62
C ASP A 110 15.27 19.42 -8.17
N SER A 111 13.97 19.45 -7.86
CA SER A 111 13.44 19.25 -6.51
C SER A 111 12.24 18.32 -6.40
N LYS A 112 11.79 17.69 -7.50
CA LYS A 112 10.58 16.85 -7.48
C LYS A 112 10.87 15.43 -7.96
N THR A 113 9.90 14.56 -7.74
CA THR A 113 9.98 13.15 -8.11
C THR A 113 8.73 12.78 -8.87
N LYS A 114 8.88 12.21 -10.07
CA LYS A 114 7.76 11.52 -10.73
C LYS A 114 7.74 10.08 -10.22
N ILE A 115 6.59 9.66 -9.71
CA ILE A 115 6.35 8.31 -9.20
C ILE A 115 5.27 7.62 -10.03
N SER A 116 5.49 6.36 -10.33
CA SER A 116 4.56 5.45 -10.99
C SER A 116 4.27 4.30 -10.05
N PHE A 117 2.99 4.14 -9.70
CA PHE A 117 2.48 2.93 -9.08
C PHE A 117 1.77 2.10 -10.13
N GLU A 118 2.07 0.82 -10.23
CA GLU A 118 1.33 -0.10 -11.07
C GLU A 118 1.06 -1.39 -10.31
N ILE A 119 -0.18 -1.87 -10.36
CA ILE A 119 -0.58 -3.13 -9.76
C ILE A 119 -1.19 -4.05 -10.81
N ILE A 120 -0.57 -5.21 -10.97
CA ILE A 120 -1.11 -6.32 -11.75
C ILE A 120 -1.77 -7.28 -10.76
N TYR A 121 -3.08 -7.39 -10.82
CA TYR A 121 -3.87 -8.29 -9.98
C TYR A 121 -4.28 -9.53 -10.77
N ASN A 122 -3.93 -10.71 -10.28
CA ASN A 122 -4.32 -12.00 -10.84
C ASN A 122 -5.24 -12.74 -9.86
N ALA A 123 -6.50 -12.91 -10.21
CA ALA A 123 -7.44 -13.77 -9.50
C ALA A 123 -7.01 -15.24 -9.65
N ILE A 124 -6.92 -15.94 -8.52
CA ILE A 124 -6.66 -17.39 -8.46
C ILE A 124 -7.88 -18.17 -7.94
N SER A 125 -9.03 -17.50 -7.84
CA SER A 125 -10.28 -18.10 -7.38
C SER A 125 -11.48 -17.37 -7.98
N LYS A 126 -12.64 -18.04 -8.02
CA LYS A 126 -13.93 -17.45 -8.40
C LYS A 126 -14.27 -16.19 -7.61
N ARG A 127 -13.88 -16.13 -6.33
CA ARG A 127 -14.10 -14.95 -5.50
C ARG A 127 -13.27 -13.75 -5.99
N GLY A 128 -12.03 -13.98 -6.41
CA GLY A 128 -11.18 -12.93 -7.01
C GLY A 128 -11.75 -12.44 -8.35
N GLU A 129 -12.19 -13.36 -9.21
CA GLU A 129 -12.85 -13.03 -10.49
C GLU A 129 -14.10 -12.16 -10.27
N LEU A 130 -14.90 -12.49 -9.25
CA LEU A 130 -16.07 -11.70 -8.88
C LEU A 130 -15.71 -10.28 -8.41
N LEU A 131 -14.54 -10.07 -7.81
CA LEU A 131 -14.10 -8.70 -7.46
C LEU A 131 -13.79 -7.91 -8.73
N ILE A 132 -13.09 -8.51 -9.69
CA ILE A 132 -12.80 -7.89 -11.00
C ILE A 132 -14.11 -7.45 -11.65
N MET A 133 -15.10 -8.34 -11.74
CA MET A 133 -16.42 -8.04 -12.30
C MET A 133 -17.17 -6.94 -11.53
N LYS A 134 -16.89 -6.77 -10.23
CA LYS A 134 -17.50 -5.75 -9.36
C LYS A 134 -16.69 -4.44 -9.29
N GLY A 135 -15.89 -4.17 -10.33
CA GLY A 135 -15.19 -2.89 -10.47
C GLY A 135 -13.92 -2.78 -9.62
N LEU A 136 -13.19 -3.88 -9.43
CA LEU A 136 -11.90 -3.84 -8.70
C LEU A 136 -10.91 -2.85 -9.32
N THR A 137 -10.92 -2.67 -10.65
CA THR A 137 -10.07 -1.69 -11.35
C THR A 137 -10.15 -0.30 -10.73
N ASN A 138 -11.37 0.25 -10.60
CA ASN A 138 -11.58 1.59 -10.02
C ASN A 138 -11.18 1.65 -8.54
N LYS A 139 -11.38 0.55 -7.81
CA LYS A 139 -10.99 0.48 -6.39
C LYS A 139 -9.47 0.46 -6.22
N LEU A 140 -8.75 -0.25 -7.09
CA LEU A 140 -7.28 -0.26 -7.10
C LEU A 140 -6.74 1.12 -7.49
N GLU A 141 -7.27 1.72 -8.56
CA GLU A 141 -6.88 3.07 -8.98
C GLU A 141 -7.05 4.08 -7.85
N PHE A 142 -8.18 3.99 -7.15
CA PHE A 142 -8.44 4.81 -5.97
C PHE A 142 -7.41 4.58 -4.86
N VAL A 143 -7.08 3.33 -4.51
CA VAL A 143 -6.05 3.03 -3.50
C VAL A 143 -4.71 3.63 -3.89
N LEU A 144 -4.28 3.48 -5.15
CA LEU A 144 -3.03 4.07 -5.63
C LEU A 144 -3.05 5.60 -5.55
N SER A 145 -4.17 6.22 -5.92
CA SER A 145 -4.36 7.67 -5.81
C SER A 145 -4.34 8.16 -4.35
N MET A 146 -4.88 7.37 -3.43
CA MET A 146 -4.89 7.66 -1.99
C MET A 146 -3.48 7.60 -1.42
N LEU A 147 -2.70 6.54 -1.74
CA LEU A 147 -1.30 6.43 -1.34
C LEU A 147 -0.48 7.64 -1.84
N ALA A 148 -0.64 8.00 -3.11
CA ALA A 148 -0.01 9.17 -3.70
C ALA A 148 -0.40 10.47 -2.97
N MET A 149 -1.67 10.64 -2.62
CA MET A 149 -2.19 11.81 -1.92
C MET A 149 -1.67 11.90 -0.47
N GLU A 150 -1.63 10.79 0.26
CA GLU A 150 -1.05 10.73 1.60
C GLU A 150 0.45 11.09 1.59
N LEU A 151 1.19 10.59 0.60
CA LEU A 151 2.61 10.90 0.44
C LEU A 151 2.83 12.39 0.11
N LYS A 152 2.06 12.96 -0.82
CA LYS A 152 2.07 14.41 -1.09
C LYS A 152 1.76 15.22 0.15
N TYR A 153 0.75 14.78 0.91
CA TYR A 153 0.34 15.45 2.12
C TYR A 153 1.48 15.49 3.13
N TYR A 154 2.16 14.36 3.32
CA TYR A 154 3.28 14.24 4.24
C TYR A 154 4.42 15.20 3.90
N PHE A 155 4.84 15.28 2.63
CA PHE A 155 5.88 16.23 2.23
C PHE A 155 5.44 17.69 2.36
N LYS A 156 4.18 18.00 2.04
CA LYS A 156 3.66 19.38 2.14
C LYS A 156 3.54 19.89 3.57
N HIS A 157 3.18 19.03 4.52
CA HIS A 157 2.85 19.45 5.89
C HIS A 157 3.81 18.90 6.95
N ASN A 158 4.76 18.05 6.56
CA ASN A 158 5.66 17.33 7.44
C ASN A 158 4.93 16.57 8.58
N ARG A 159 3.73 16.08 8.28
CA ARG A 159 2.91 15.28 9.19
C ARG A 159 2.02 14.32 8.43
N MET A 160 1.65 13.23 9.09
CA MET A 160 0.63 12.30 8.61
C MET A 160 -0.72 13.02 8.44
N ILE A 161 -1.46 12.66 7.40
CA ILE A 161 -2.83 13.13 7.21
C ILE A 161 -3.73 12.52 8.30
N SER A 162 -4.68 13.31 8.80
CA SER A 162 -5.61 12.82 9.82
C SER A 162 -6.75 11.99 9.21
N THR A 163 -7.43 11.20 10.05
CA THR A 163 -8.57 10.38 9.63
C THR A 163 -9.73 11.22 9.08
N SER A 164 -9.99 12.39 9.66
CA SER A 164 -11.04 13.30 9.18
C SER A 164 -10.71 13.87 7.80
N GLU A 165 -9.46 14.31 7.59
CA GLU A 165 -8.97 14.80 6.29
C GLU A 165 -9.08 13.70 5.20
N LEU A 166 -8.70 12.47 5.52
CA LEU A 166 -8.86 11.32 4.62
C LEU A 166 -10.32 10.99 4.29
N THR A 167 -11.22 11.21 5.24
CA THR A 167 -12.65 10.90 5.07
C THR A 167 -13.29 11.80 4.01
N ILE A 168 -12.81 13.05 3.88
CA ILE A 168 -13.23 13.97 2.81
C ILE A 168 -12.92 13.38 1.43
N PHE A 169 -11.74 12.76 1.27
CA PHE A 169 -11.37 12.08 0.02
C PHE A 169 -12.20 10.83 -0.24
N LEU A 170 -12.39 9.98 0.77
CA LEU A 170 -13.24 8.79 0.68
C LEU A 170 -14.68 9.10 0.29
N ASN A 171 -15.21 10.23 0.75
CA ASN A 171 -16.58 10.64 0.46
C ASN A 171 -16.77 11.07 -1.00
N ARG A 172 -15.71 11.53 -1.69
CA ARG A 172 -15.74 11.92 -3.11
C ARG A 172 -15.65 10.74 -4.08
N ALA A 173 -15.43 9.53 -3.57
CA ALA A 173 -15.35 8.32 -4.40
C ALA A 173 -16.75 7.76 -4.67
N ASP A 174 -17.39 8.24 -5.74
CA ASP A 174 -18.76 7.88 -6.10
C ASP A 174 -18.92 6.43 -6.60
N PHE A 175 -17.82 5.81 -7.06
CA PHE A 175 -17.79 4.42 -7.47
C PHE A 175 -17.69 3.43 -6.29
N LEU A 176 -17.44 3.91 -5.06
CA LEU A 176 -17.47 3.07 -3.86
C LEU A 176 -18.91 2.90 -3.38
N THR A 177 -19.36 1.65 -3.28
CA THR A 177 -20.67 1.35 -2.70
C THR A 177 -20.70 1.69 -1.20
N PHE A 178 -21.90 1.85 -0.62
CA PHE A 178 -22.05 1.99 0.82
C PHE A 178 -21.37 0.84 1.60
N ALA A 179 -21.50 -0.39 1.09
CA ALA A 179 -20.86 -1.57 1.68
C ALA A 179 -19.32 -1.50 1.61
N ASP A 180 -18.75 -0.92 0.55
CA ASP A 180 -17.29 -0.72 0.46
C ASP A 180 -16.80 0.31 1.48
N LYS A 181 -17.49 1.46 1.58
CA LYS A 181 -17.18 2.50 2.57
C LYS A 181 -17.27 1.94 3.99
N TYR A 182 -18.31 1.15 4.28
CA TYR A 182 -18.46 0.47 5.57
C TYR A 182 -17.32 -0.51 5.88
N LYS A 183 -16.88 -1.32 4.89
CA LYS A 183 -15.73 -2.22 5.07
C LYS A 183 -14.43 -1.48 5.34
N LEU A 184 -14.18 -0.35 4.67
CA LEU A 184 -13.00 0.48 4.89
C LEU A 184 -12.98 1.03 6.33
N VAL A 185 -14.13 1.50 6.83
CA VAL A 185 -14.26 1.96 8.21
C VAL A 185 -14.02 0.82 9.21
N LEU A 186 -14.68 -0.33 9.02
CA LEU A 186 -14.47 -1.49 9.89
C LEU A 186 -13.03 -2.01 9.84
N ASN A 187 -12.38 -1.93 8.69
CA ASN A 187 -10.98 -2.28 8.55
C ASN A 187 -10.06 -1.32 9.31
N LYS A 188 -10.36 -0.02 9.38
CA LYS A 188 -9.62 0.89 10.27
C LYS A 188 -9.72 0.48 11.74
N PHE A 189 -10.90 0.05 12.20
CA PHE A 189 -11.05 -0.49 13.56
C PHE A 189 -10.28 -1.80 13.74
N ALA A 190 -10.31 -2.70 12.75
CA ALA A 190 -9.51 -3.92 12.74
C ALA A 190 -8.00 -3.62 12.83
N MET A 191 -7.52 -2.66 12.03
CA MET A 191 -6.14 -2.16 12.06
C MET A 191 -5.80 -1.57 13.43
N ALA A 192 -6.69 -0.82 14.07
CA ALA A 192 -6.47 -0.30 15.41
C ALA A 192 -6.27 -1.42 16.46
N MET A 193 -6.96 -2.55 16.31
CA MET A 193 -6.82 -3.73 17.18
C MET A 193 -5.63 -4.63 16.83
N MET A 194 -5.09 -4.54 15.61
CA MET A 194 -3.92 -5.32 15.21
C MET A 194 -2.70 -4.98 16.09
N ARG A 195 -2.06 -6.02 16.63
CA ARG A 195 -0.80 -5.88 17.37
C ARG A 195 0.32 -5.58 16.39
N ASP A 196 1.11 -4.57 16.72
CA ASP A 196 2.30 -4.16 15.99
C ASP A 196 3.35 -3.78 17.02
N ASN A 197 4.32 -4.67 17.21
CA ASN A 197 5.35 -4.52 18.22
C ASN A 197 6.48 -3.58 17.75
N ASP A 198 6.56 -3.31 16.45
CA ASP A 198 7.69 -2.61 15.84
C ASP A 198 7.38 -1.14 15.60
N LYS A 199 6.13 -0.76 15.31
CA LYS A 199 5.74 0.63 15.10
C LYS A 199 6.14 1.54 16.26
N LYS A 200 5.81 1.16 17.50
CA LYS A 200 6.16 1.97 18.70
C LYS A 200 7.67 2.06 18.88
N ARG A 201 8.42 0.99 18.60
CA ARG A 201 9.88 0.96 18.72
C ARG A 201 10.52 1.88 17.69
N PHE A 202 10.12 1.74 16.44
CA PHE A 202 10.62 2.52 15.32
C PHE A 202 10.36 4.03 15.52
N LEU A 203 9.15 4.41 15.88
CA LEU A 203 8.80 5.82 16.15
C LEU A 203 9.57 6.40 17.34
N ALA A 204 10.04 5.56 18.27
CA ALA A 204 10.92 5.94 19.37
C ALA A 204 12.41 5.90 19.01
N GLY A 205 12.78 5.70 17.73
CA GLY A 205 14.16 5.59 17.28
C GLY A 205 14.86 4.29 17.69
N LYS A 206 14.11 3.29 18.20
CA LYS A 206 14.66 2.00 18.59
C LYS A 206 14.66 1.05 17.39
N PRO A 207 15.65 0.14 17.29
CA PRO A 207 15.64 -0.90 16.27
C PRO A 207 14.34 -1.71 16.31
N VAL A 208 13.80 -2.01 15.13
CA VAL A 208 12.73 -3.01 14.99
C VAL A 208 13.24 -4.36 15.51
N THR A 209 12.32 -5.19 15.96
CA THR A 209 12.67 -6.47 16.59
C THR A 209 13.40 -7.33 15.58
N LYS A 210 14.58 -7.87 15.95
CA LYS A 210 15.23 -8.90 15.13
C LYS A 210 14.27 -10.06 15.01
N ILE A 211 13.79 -10.32 13.80
CA ILE A 211 12.88 -11.42 13.54
C ILE A 211 13.73 -12.69 13.60
N LYS A 212 13.32 -13.64 14.44
CA LYS A 212 13.99 -14.95 14.51
C LYS A 212 13.81 -15.60 13.14
N GLY A 213 14.92 -15.85 12.45
CA GLY A 213 14.95 -16.61 11.20
C GLY A 213 14.51 -18.05 11.40
#